data_AF-A0A7Z9WB24-F1
#
_entry.id   AF-A0A7Z9WB24-F1
#
_cell.length_a   1.000
_cell.length_b   1.000
_cell.length_c   1.000
_cell.angle_alpha   90.00
_cell.angle_beta   90.00
_cell.angle_gamma   90.00
#
_symmetry.space_group_name_H-M   'P 1'
#
loop_
_entity.id
_entity.type
_entity.pdbx_description
1 polymer ?
#
loop_
_entity_poly.entity_id
_entity_poly.type
_entity_poly.pdbx_seq_one_letter_code
_entity_poly.pdbx_strand_id
1 'polypeptide(L)'
;MEGIAGENKEERATVQVPWPRALDEIKDTAVMLKIAGNYLCHGNVVARIGERMAEAVETLQRQLDEIKKLFVGKPLHDVDFSEPLEDLKKTVSHLKAPTPDILERCKSGDLGIYLSEKTAKLSRLTLEIIRKIEGSHLAYNHTEAILTGLKRLRFLVHGFVVTYKILT
;
A
#
# COMPACT_ATOMS: atom_id res chain seq x y z
N MET A 1 -10.27 -1.03 -62.22
CA MET A 1 -9.93 0.16 -61.41
C MET A 1 -10.64 0.00 -60.08
N GLU A 2 -10.02 -0.74 -59.15
CA GLU A 2 -10.53 -0.91 -57.78
C GLU A 2 -9.67 -0.04 -56.86
N GLY A 3 -10.28 1.02 -56.33
CA GLY A 3 -9.67 1.86 -55.30
C GLY A 3 -9.92 1.22 -53.94
N ILE A 4 -8.86 0.76 -53.30
CA ILE A 4 -8.91 0.21 -51.95
C ILE A 4 -8.89 1.40 -50.99
N ALA A 5 -10.02 1.64 -50.32
CA ALA A 5 -10.13 2.63 -49.27
C ALA A 5 -9.25 2.19 -48.09
N GLY A 6 -8.26 3.02 -47.75
CA GLY A 6 -7.40 2.81 -46.60
C GLY A 6 -8.18 2.95 -45.30
N GLU A 7 -8.31 1.84 -44.56
CA GLU A 7 -8.62 1.86 -43.14
C GLU A 7 -7.43 2.49 -42.38
N ASN A 8 -7.53 3.79 -42.07
CA ASN A 8 -6.73 4.40 -41.02
C ASN A 8 -7.26 3.90 -39.67
N LYS A 9 -6.73 2.76 -39.22
CA LYS A 9 -6.93 2.26 -37.87
C LYS A 9 -6.03 3.07 -36.94
N GLU A 10 -6.61 4.12 -36.36
CA GLU A 10 -5.95 4.95 -35.36
C GLU A 10 -5.57 4.08 -34.15
N GLU A 11 -4.30 3.71 -34.11
CA GLU A 11 -3.68 2.93 -33.06
C GLU A 11 -3.59 3.79 -31.80
N ARG A 12 -4.68 3.81 -31.03
CA ARG A 12 -4.77 4.54 -29.77
C ARG A 12 -3.77 3.92 -28.80
N ALA A 13 -2.59 4.55 -28.67
CA ALA A 13 -1.57 4.14 -27.72
C ALA A 13 -2.20 4.01 -26.32
N THR A 14 -2.28 2.78 -25.81
CA THR A 14 -2.76 2.55 -24.45
C THR A 14 -1.70 3.06 -23.49
N VAL A 15 -2.04 4.10 -22.73
CA VAL A 15 -1.19 4.56 -21.64
C VAL A 15 -1.21 3.47 -20.58
N GLN A 16 -0.12 2.72 -20.42
CA GLN A 16 0.04 1.79 -19.31
C GLN A 16 0.69 2.52 -18.15
N VAL A 17 -0.02 2.63 -17.02
CA VAL A 17 0.48 3.29 -15.83
C VAL A 17 1.11 2.23 -14.91
N PRO A 18 2.41 2.35 -14.59
CA PRO A 18 3.07 1.35 -13.75
C PRO A 18 2.54 1.41 -12.31
N TRP A 19 2.35 0.24 -11.70
CA TRP A 19 2.01 0.13 -10.29
C TRP A 19 3.18 0.60 -9.39
N PRO A 20 2.93 1.43 -8.36
CA PRO A 20 3.97 1.87 -7.42
C PRO A 20 4.53 0.71 -6.60
N ARG A 21 5.74 0.24 -6.92
CA ARG A 21 6.40 -0.86 -6.16
C ARG A 21 6.60 -0.53 -4.69
N ALA A 22 6.81 0.75 -4.36
CA ALA A 22 6.96 1.20 -2.98
C ALA A 22 5.72 0.88 -2.13
N LEU A 23 4.53 0.80 -2.74
CA LEU A 23 3.31 0.43 -2.04
C LEU A 23 3.31 -1.06 -1.64
N ASP A 24 3.89 -1.92 -2.46
CA ASP A 24 4.09 -3.34 -2.12
C ASP A 24 5.11 -3.51 -1.01
N GLU A 25 6.21 -2.74 -1.03
CA GLU A 25 7.21 -2.77 0.04
C GLU A 25 6.63 -2.36 1.40
N ILE A 26 5.81 -1.30 1.43
CA ILE A 26 5.11 -0.86 2.64
C ILE A 26 4.14 -1.94 3.11
N LYS A 27 3.38 -2.54 2.19
CA LYS A 27 2.43 -3.62 2.49
C LYS A 27 3.14 -4.84 3.07
N ASP A 28 4.22 -5.30 2.45
CA ASP A 28 4.96 -6.48 2.87
C ASP A 28 5.59 -6.25 4.25
N THR A 29 6.08 -5.04 4.50
CA THR A 29 6.59 -4.64 5.81
C THR A 29 5.49 -4.60 6.87
N ALA A 30 4.29 -4.10 6.53
CA ALA A 30 3.15 -4.10 7.44
C ALA A 30 2.68 -5.52 7.78
N VAL A 31 2.66 -6.43 6.81
CA VAL A 31 2.37 -7.85 7.02
C VAL A 31 3.42 -8.50 7.92
N MET A 32 4.70 -8.21 7.69
CA MET A 32 5.79 -8.69 8.56
C MET A 32 5.60 -8.21 10.00
N LEU A 33 5.30 -6.93 10.23
CA LEU A 33 5.05 -6.37 11.56
C LEU A 33 3.80 -6.95 12.23
N LYS A 34 2.82 -7.40 11.44
CA LYS A 34 1.61 -8.06 11.96
C LYS A 34 1.89 -9.44 12.56
N ILE A 35 2.90 -10.15 12.04
CA ILE A 35 3.27 -11.50 12.48
C ILE A 35 4.59 -11.55 13.28
N ALA A 36 5.22 -10.39 13.48
CA ALA A 36 6.53 -10.23 14.10
C ALA A 36 6.62 -10.84 15.51
N GLY A 37 5.61 -10.61 16.35
CA GLY A 37 5.61 -10.99 17.76
C GLY A 37 6.84 -10.48 18.51
N ASN A 38 7.23 -11.18 19.56
CA ASN A 38 8.41 -10.81 20.36
C ASN A 38 9.75 -10.92 19.60
N TYR A 39 9.79 -11.60 18.45
CA TYR A 39 11.05 -11.86 17.74
C TYR A 39 11.60 -10.63 17.02
N LEU A 40 10.75 -9.86 16.33
CA LEU A 40 11.19 -8.67 15.57
C LEU A 40 10.93 -7.35 16.33
N CYS A 41 10.14 -7.36 17.40
CA CYS A 41 9.71 -6.14 18.10
C CYS A 41 10.71 -5.65 19.16
N HIS A 42 11.98 -5.57 18.77
CA HIS A 42 13.06 -4.95 19.55
C HIS A 42 13.32 -3.53 19.05
N GLY A 43 13.67 -2.60 19.96
CA GLY A 43 13.80 -1.18 19.64
C GLY A 43 14.69 -0.86 18.43
N ASN A 44 15.87 -1.46 18.35
CA ASN A 44 16.79 -1.30 17.22
C ASN A 44 16.26 -1.90 15.90
N VAL A 45 15.55 -3.03 15.97
CA VAL A 45 14.96 -3.69 14.80
C VAL A 45 13.79 -2.86 14.26
N VAL A 46 12.89 -2.41 15.14
CA VAL A 46 11.75 -1.56 14.78
C VAL A 46 12.21 -0.21 14.24
N ALA A 47 13.24 0.40 14.84
CA ALA A 47 13.86 1.62 14.33
C ALA A 47 14.37 1.45 12.90
N ARG A 48 15.09 0.35 12.63
CA ARG A 48 15.61 0.06 11.28
C ARG A 48 14.48 -0.21 10.26
N ILE A 49 13.40 -0.86 10.70
CA ILE A 49 12.20 -1.02 9.87
C ILE A 49 11.58 0.36 9.59
N GLY A 50 11.50 1.23 10.58
CA GLY A 50 11.01 2.60 10.44
C GLY A 50 11.80 3.42 9.41
N GLU A 51 13.12 3.34 9.43
CA GLU A 51 13.97 4.02 8.42
C GLU A 51 13.67 3.50 7.00
N ARG A 52 13.66 2.18 6.81
CA ARG A 52 13.35 1.58 5.50
C ARG A 52 11.94 1.92 5.01
N MET A 53 10.96 1.93 5.92
CA MET A 53 9.60 2.35 5.58
C MET A 53 9.54 3.83 5.21
N ALA A 54 10.34 4.69 5.83
CA ALA A 54 10.36 6.13 5.51
C ALA A 54 10.83 6.34 4.07
N GLU A 55 11.92 5.68 3.67
CA GLU A 55 12.42 5.68 2.30
C GLU A 55 11.37 5.18 1.29
N ALA A 56 10.65 4.10 1.65
CA ALA A 56 9.58 3.56 0.82
C ALA A 56 8.41 4.56 0.70
N VAL A 57 8.02 5.26 1.78
CA VAL A 57 6.94 6.25 1.75
C VAL A 57 7.31 7.49 0.92
N GLU A 58 8.56 7.95 1.00
CA GLU A 58 9.06 9.03 0.15
C GLU A 58 9.08 8.62 -1.33
N THR A 59 9.47 7.38 -1.61
CA THR A 59 9.44 6.82 -2.97
C THR A 59 8.02 6.68 -3.49
N LEU A 60 7.08 6.22 -2.65
CA LEU A 60 5.67 6.16 -2.98
C LEU A 60 5.12 7.54 -3.33
N GLN A 61 5.46 8.57 -2.56
CA GLN A 61 5.01 9.93 -2.87
C GLN A 61 5.45 10.37 -4.26
N ARG A 62 6.73 10.18 -4.60
CA ARG A 62 7.26 10.51 -5.93
C ARG A 62 6.54 9.77 -7.05
N GLN A 63 6.32 8.46 -6.86
CA GLN A 63 5.59 7.63 -7.83
C GLN A 63 4.13 8.08 -8.00
N LEU A 64 3.44 8.44 -6.91
CA LEU A 64 2.07 8.97 -6.97
C LEU A 64 2.01 10.33 -7.67
N ASP A 65 2.98 11.20 -7.45
CA ASP A 65 3.07 12.50 -8.12
C ASP A 65 3.36 12.33 -9.62
N GLU A 66 4.15 11.34 -10.02
CA GLU A 66 4.35 10.96 -11.43
C GLU A 66 3.05 10.43 -12.06
N ILE A 67 2.33 9.55 -11.38
CA ILE A 67 1.03 9.03 -11.83
C ILE A 67 0.04 10.17 -12.03
N LYS A 68 -0.04 11.13 -11.10
CA LYS A 68 -0.92 12.29 -11.21
C LYS A 68 -0.63 13.13 -12.46
N LYS A 69 0.65 13.27 -12.86
CA LYS A 69 1.05 14.03 -14.06
C LYS A 69 0.60 13.38 -15.36
N LEU A 70 0.36 12.06 -15.38
CA LEU A 70 -0.15 11.36 -16.56
C LEU A 70 -1.62 11.66 -16.85
N PHE A 71 -2.31 12.35 -15.92
CA PHE A 71 -3.69 12.72 -16.09
C PHE A 71 -3.83 14.00 -16.92
N VAL A 72 -4.33 13.87 -18.15
CA VAL A 72 -4.47 14.98 -19.12
C VAL A 72 -5.88 15.62 -19.14
N GLY A 73 -6.75 15.31 -18.17
CA GLY A 73 -8.15 15.79 -18.10
C GLY A 73 -8.43 16.89 -17.05
N LYS A 74 -9.72 17.21 -16.81
CA LYS A 74 -10.17 18.16 -15.77
C LYS A 74 -9.59 17.76 -14.40
N PRO A 75 -9.21 18.73 -13.52
CA PRO A 75 -8.33 18.47 -12.39
C PRO A 75 -8.79 17.32 -11.50
N LEU A 76 -7.84 16.46 -11.12
CA LEU A 76 -7.92 15.39 -10.12
C LEU A 76 -8.21 15.91 -8.71
N HIS A 77 -9.22 16.77 -8.53
CA HIS A 77 -9.73 17.10 -7.21
C HIS A 77 -10.40 15.89 -6.52
N ASP A 78 -10.65 14.81 -7.26
CA ASP A 78 -11.37 13.64 -6.74
C ASP A 78 -10.51 12.62 -5.99
N VAL A 79 -9.20 12.53 -6.25
CA VAL A 79 -8.36 11.50 -5.63
C VAL A 79 -7.30 12.15 -4.75
N ASP A 80 -7.68 12.37 -3.50
CA ASP A 80 -6.78 12.91 -2.50
C ASP A 80 -5.92 11.82 -1.84
N PHE A 81 -4.61 11.99 -1.95
CA PHE A 81 -3.61 11.14 -1.32
C PHE A 81 -2.98 11.79 -0.08
N SER A 82 -3.20 13.08 0.18
CA SER A 82 -2.43 13.81 1.20
C SER A 82 -2.70 13.27 2.60
N GLU A 83 -3.96 13.14 2.99
CA GLU A 83 -4.34 12.61 4.31
C GLU A 83 -3.79 11.18 4.55
N PRO A 84 -4.05 10.17 3.69
CA PRO A 84 -3.55 8.82 3.92
C PRO A 84 -2.02 8.70 3.86
N LEU A 85 -1.34 9.55 3.08
CA LEU A 85 0.12 9.57 3.02
C LEU A 85 0.72 10.24 4.26
N GLU A 86 0.12 11.32 4.76
CA GLU A 86 0.54 11.99 5.99
C GLU A 86 0.39 11.09 7.21
N ASP A 87 -0.75 10.40 7.34
CA ASP A 87 -0.99 9.39 8.37
C ASP A 87 0.08 8.30 8.37
N LEU A 88 0.44 7.82 7.17
CA LEU A 88 1.46 6.79 7.02
C LEU A 88 2.84 7.33 7.42
N LYS A 89 3.22 8.53 6.97
CA LYS A 89 4.47 9.20 7.36
C LYS A 89 4.57 9.38 8.87
N LYS A 90 3.50 9.83 9.52
CA LYS A 90 3.46 10.03 10.97
C LYS A 90 3.71 8.71 11.71
N THR A 91 3.04 7.65 11.25
CA THR A 91 3.19 6.32 11.85
C THR A 91 4.60 5.78 11.68
N VAL A 92 5.16 5.91 10.48
CA VAL A 92 6.55 5.49 10.19
C VAL A 92 7.57 6.30 10.98
N SER A 93 7.33 7.60 11.21
CA SER A 93 8.18 8.42 12.08
C SER A 93 8.25 7.88 13.51
N HIS A 94 7.14 7.40 14.06
CA HIS A 94 7.12 6.77 15.39
C HIS A 94 7.90 5.44 15.43
N LEU A 95 8.08 4.76 14.29
CA LEU A 95 8.89 3.55 14.22
C LEU A 95 10.38 3.85 14.35
N LYS A 96 10.85 4.98 13.80
CA LYS A 96 12.27 5.39 13.83
C LYS A 96 12.80 5.56 15.26
N ALA A 97 11.92 5.98 16.18
CA ALA A 97 12.21 6.13 17.60
C ALA A 97 11.09 5.44 18.41
N PRO A 98 11.10 4.09 18.49
CA PRO A 98 9.97 3.35 19.02
C PRO A 98 9.86 3.53 20.54
N THR A 99 8.71 4.04 20.98
CA THR A 99 8.33 4.10 22.39
C THR A 99 7.92 2.72 22.90
N PRO A 100 7.82 2.50 24.23
CA PRO A 100 7.31 1.24 24.77
C PRO A 100 5.92 0.87 24.22
N ASP A 101 5.02 1.84 24.00
CA ASP A 101 3.72 1.62 23.37
C ASP A 101 3.84 1.07 21.94
N ILE A 102 4.73 1.64 21.12
CA ILE A 102 4.98 1.16 19.76
C ILE A 102 5.52 -0.27 19.77
N LEU A 103 6.39 -0.60 20.72
CA LEU A 103 6.92 -1.96 20.88
C LEU A 103 5.83 -2.95 21.30
N GLU A 104 4.95 -2.59 22.23
CA GLU A 104 3.82 -3.44 22.63
C GLU A 104 2.84 -3.67 21.47
N ARG A 105 2.48 -2.60 20.74
CA ARG A 105 1.64 -2.72 19.53
C ARG A 105 2.31 -3.51 18.41
N CYS A 106 3.64 -3.48 18.32
CA CYS A 106 4.39 -4.36 17.42
C CYS A 106 4.24 -5.82 17.87
N LYS A 107 4.45 -6.11 19.16
CA LYS A 107 4.38 -7.48 19.71
C LYS A 107 2.98 -8.09 19.56
N SER A 108 1.93 -7.29 19.77
CA SER A 108 0.55 -7.74 19.57
C SER A 108 0.15 -7.87 18.09
N GLY A 109 0.95 -7.31 17.18
CA GLY A 109 0.66 -7.23 15.75
C GLY A 109 -0.29 -6.08 15.35
N ASP A 110 -0.81 -5.33 16.32
CA ASP A 110 -1.73 -4.20 16.08
C ASP A 110 -1.09 -3.10 15.22
N LEU A 111 0.21 -2.89 15.39
CA LEU A 111 0.97 -1.95 14.55
C LEU A 111 0.96 -2.37 13.08
N GLY A 112 1.19 -3.65 12.80
CA GLY A 112 1.15 -4.18 11.43
C GLY A 112 -0.25 -4.17 10.83
N ILE A 113 -1.30 -4.44 11.64
CA ILE A 113 -2.70 -4.30 11.23
C ILE A 113 -2.99 -2.85 10.81
N TYR A 114 -2.65 -1.90 11.67
CA TYR A 114 -2.86 -0.48 11.41
C TYR A 114 -2.16 -0.02 10.12
N LEU A 115 -0.88 -0.38 9.94
CA LEU A 115 -0.13 -0.06 8.73
C LEU A 115 -0.73 -0.71 7.48
N SER A 116 -1.23 -1.95 7.59
CA SER A 116 -1.86 -2.64 6.47
C SER A 116 -3.16 -1.97 6.04
N GLU A 117 -3.96 -1.46 6.98
CA GLU A 117 -5.20 -0.72 6.69
C GLU A 117 -4.91 0.60 5.97
N LYS A 118 -3.92 1.36 6.45
CA LYS A 118 -3.49 2.61 5.80
C LYS A 118 -2.96 2.35 4.39
N THR A 119 -2.14 1.31 4.23
CA THR A 119 -1.61 0.91 2.93
C THR A 119 -2.72 0.46 1.98
N ALA A 120 -3.72 -0.28 2.47
CA ALA A 120 -4.86 -0.70 1.66
C ALA A 120 -5.71 0.49 1.17
N LYS A 121 -5.89 1.55 2.00
CA LYS A 121 -6.53 2.80 1.57
C LYS A 121 -5.76 3.44 0.41
N LEU A 122 -4.43 3.55 0.53
CA LEU A 122 -3.57 4.07 -0.54
C LEU A 122 -3.62 3.20 -1.81
N SER A 123 -3.65 1.87 -1.70
CA SER A 123 -3.77 0.97 -2.85
C SER A 123 -5.08 1.16 -3.61
N ARG A 124 -6.20 1.38 -2.91
CA ARG A 124 -7.49 1.65 -3.55
C ARG A 124 -7.47 2.96 -4.32
N LEU A 125 -6.96 4.03 -3.71
CA LEU A 125 -6.84 5.35 -4.36
C LEU A 125 -5.90 5.31 -5.56
N THR A 126 -4.78 4.59 -5.45
CA THR A 126 -3.81 4.38 -6.54
C THR A 126 -4.47 3.64 -7.71
N LEU A 127 -5.26 2.61 -7.41
CA LEU A 127 -5.99 1.88 -8.44
C LEU A 127 -7.07 2.73 -9.10
N GLU A 128 -7.76 3.57 -8.33
CA GLU A 128 -8.77 4.48 -8.84
C GLU A 128 -8.18 5.47 -9.84
N ILE A 129 -7.06 6.14 -9.50
CA ILE A 129 -6.40 7.08 -10.42
C ILE A 129 -5.88 6.37 -11.67
N ILE A 130 -5.25 5.19 -11.52
CA ILE A 130 -4.77 4.40 -12.64
C ILE A 130 -5.93 4.04 -13.59
N ARG A 131 -7.06 3.56 -13.06
CA ARG A 131 -8.25 3.25 -13.88
C ARG A 131 -8.80 4.46 -14.61
N LYS A 132 -8.79 5.64 -13.97
CA LYS A 132 -9.19 6.90 -14.59
C LYS A 132 -8.24 7.29 -15.73
N ILE A 133 -6.93 7.10 -15.58
CA ILE A 133 -5.91 7.40 -16.62
C ILE A 133 -6.04 6.43 -17.79
N GLU A 134 -6.18 5.13 -17.53
CA GLU A 134 -6.17 4.10 -18.58
C GLU A 134 -7.52 3.95 -19.30
N GLY A 135 -8.55 4.69 -18.90
CA GLY A 135 -9.86 4.64 -19.58
C GLY A 135 -10.65 3.36 -19.32
N SER A 136 -10.57 2.82 -18.10
CA SER A 136 -11.41 1.69 -17.61
C SER A 136 -11.18 0.34 -18.30
N HIS A 137 -9.98 -0.25 -18.24
CA HIS A 137 -9.79 -1.67 -18.58
C HIS A 137 -8.75 -2.45 -17.74
N LEU A 138 -8.29 -1.94 -16.58
CA LEU A 138 -7.43 -2.75 -15.70
C LEU A 138 -8.22 -3.76 -14.88
N ALA A 139 -7.94 -5.04 -15.17
CA ALA A 139 -8.48 -6.19 -14.49
C ALA A 139 -8.24 -6.10 -12.97
N TYR A 140 -9.36 -6.22 -12.27
CA TYR A 140 -9.69 -6.18 -10.84
C TYR A 140 -8.82 -7.03 -9.86
N ASN A 141 -7.74 -7.67 -10.32
CA ASN A 141 -6.90 -8.63 -9.59
C ASN A 141 -6.22 -8.07 -8.31
N HIS A 142 -5.48 -6.95 -8.40
CA HIS A 142 -4.54 -6.56 -7.33
C HIS A 142 -5.21 -6.14 -6.02
N THR A 143 -6.38 -5.49 -6.09
CA THR A 143 -7.17 -5.14 -4.89
C THR A 143 -7.69 -6.35 -4.15
N GLU A 144 -8.12 -7.39 -4.88
CA GLU A 144 -8.64 -8.61 -4.27
C GLU A 144 -7.52 -9.42 -3.61
N ALA A 145 -6.32 -9.45 -4.19
CA ALA A 145 -5.15 -10.05 -3.56
C ALA A 145 -4.85 -9.38 -2.21
N ILE A 146 -4.88 -8.04 -2.16
CA ILE A 146 -4.64 -7.26 -0.94
C ILE A 146 -5.74 -7.50 0.10
N LEU A 147 -7.01 -7.40 -0.31
CA LEU A 147 -8.17 -7.59 0.58
C LEU A 147 -8.27 -9.02 1.10
N THR A 148 -8.02 -10.02 0.25
CA THR A 148 -8.08 -11.44 0.61
C THR A 148 -6.92 -11.81 1.51
N GLY A 149 -5.71 -11.31 1.26
CA GLY A 149 -4.56 -11.46 2.16
C GLY A 149 -4.86 -10.90 3.55
N LEU A 150 -5.37 -9.66 3.61
CA LEU A 150 -5.76 -9.00 4.86
C LEU A 150 -6.82 -9.79 5.65
N LYS A 151 -7.87 -10.25 4.98
CA LYS A 151 -8.95 -11.04 5.59
C LYS A 151 -8.45 -12.38 6.14
N ARG A 152 -7.63 -13.13 5.38
CA ARG A 152 -7.07 -14.42 5.82
C ARG A 152 -6.16 -14.26 7.04
N LEU A 153 -5.37 -13.19 7.09
CA LEU A 153 -4.49 -12.90 8.24
C LEU A 153 -5.24 -12.47 9.51
N ARG A 154 -6.47 -11.94 9.41
CA ARG A 154 -7.28 -11.60 10.61
C ARG A 154 -7.67 -12.84 11.42
N PHE A 155 -7.89 -13.97 10.75
CA PHE A 155 -8.25 -15.23 11.42
C PHE A 155 -7.09 -15.85 12.20
N LEU A 156 -5.84 -15.66 11.76
CA LEU A 156 -4.67 -16.23 12.43
C LEU A 156 -4.35 -15.56 13.77
N VAL A 157 -4.58 -14.25 13.89
CA VAL A 157 -4.33 -13.50 15.13
C VAL A 157 -5.29 -13.94 16.25
N HIS A 158 -6.57 -14.21 15.92
CA HIS A 158 -7.50 -14.78 16.89
C HIS A 158 -7.03 -16.15 17.42
N GLY A 159 -6.44 -16.99 16.56
CA GLY A 159 -5.89 -18.29 16.98
C GLY A 159 -4.70 -18.17 17.93
N PHE A 160 -3.78 -17.24 17.66
CA PHE A 160 -2.61 -16.99 18.50
C PHE A 160 -2.94 -16.30 19.84
N VAL A 161 -3.86 -15.33 19.84
CA VAL A 161 -4.31 -14.65 21.07
C VAL A 161 -5.03 -15.62 22.01
N VAL A 162 -5.81 -16.56 21.48
CA VAL A 162 -6.48 -17.58 22.29
C VAL A 162 -5.48 -18.58 22.88
N THR A 163 -4.44 -18.98 22.14
CA THR A 163 -3.43 -19.91 22.67
C THR A 163 -2.48 -19.27 23.69
N TYR A 164 -2.08 -18.01 23.49
CA TYR A 164 -1.19 -17.32 24.44
C TYR A 164 -1.85 -17.07 25.80
N LYS A 165 -3.17 -16.85 25.83
CA LYS A 165 -3.95 -16.64 27.05
C LYS A 165 -4.25 -17.94 27.82
N ILE A 166 -3.97 -19.10 27.23
CA ILE A 166 -4.11 -20.43 27.86
C ILE A 166 -2.75 -20.93 28.39
N LEU A 167 -1.64 -20.35 27.92
CA LEU A 167 -0.26 -20.73 28.26
C LEU A 167 0.46 -19.73 29.21
N THR A 168 -0.22 -18.64 29.61
CA THR A 168 0.23 -17.69 30.65
C THR A 168 -0.78 -17.71 31.79
#